data_AF-A0A1B6JN47-F1
#
_entry.id   AF-A0A1B6JN47-F1
#
_cell.length_a   1.000
_cell.length_b   1.000
_cell.length_c   1.000
_cell.angle_alpha   90.00
_cell.angle_beta   90.00
_cell.angle_gamma   90.00
#
_symmetry.space_group_name_H-M   'P 1'
#
loop_
_entity.id
_entity.type
_entity.pdbx_description
1 polymer ?
#
loop_
_entity_poly.entity_id
_entity_poly.type
_entity_poly.pdbx_seq_one_letter_code
_entity_poly.pdbx_strand_id
1 'polypeptide(L)'
;AMSTCPDVRPAGMTPTTDTKTSSALKKSNRYRSRSLSASSNDSYSSASYTGSSSDEDDVSPREKLQKSTSGFTDFCVRNISQHAFGRREIEIAEQEMPGIMALRKRAGDDKPLKSAKIVGCTHINAQTAVLIETLIELGAQVRWSACNIYSTQNEVAAALAEAGYPMFAWRGETEEDFWWCIDKCVNAENWQPNMILDDGGDATHLMLKKYPAMFKMIKGIVEESVTGVHRLYQLSKAQKLTVPAMNVNDSVTKTKFDNLYSCRESIIDSLKRSTDVMFGGKQVVLCGYGEVGKGCCQALKGLGCVVYVTEIDPICGLQACMDGFRVVKLNEVIRNVDIVVTATGNKNVVTREHMDKMKNGCVVCNMGHSNTEIDVNSLRTPDLTWEKVRSQVDHVIWPDGKRIILLAEGRLVNLSCSSLPSFVVSITAATQALALIELFNAPHGRYKSDVYLLPKKMDEYVASLHLPTFDAHLTELTDD
;
A
#
# COMPACT_ATOMS: atom_id res chain seq x y z
N ALA A 1 45.25 -8.54 -46.35
CA ALA A 1 45.54 -7.11 -46.59
C ALA A 1 45.18 -6.37 -45.30
N MET A 2 46.02 -6.31 -44.26
CA MET A 2 47.28 -5.54 -44.07
C MET A 2 47.15 -4.03 -44.34
N SER A 3 47.13 -3.24 -43.26
CA SER A 3 48.06 -2.11 -42.98
C SER A 3 47.69 -1.48 -41.61
N THR A 4 48.36 -1.77 -40.48
CA THR A 4 49.62 -1.20 -39.92
C THR A 4 49.54 0.26 -39.44
N CYS A 5 49.82 0.45 -38.13
CA CYS A 5 50.18 1.70 -37.43
C CYS A 5 51.50 2.32 -37.97
N PRO A 6 51.96 3.49 -37.45
CA PRO A 6 52.79 3.48 -36.22
C PRO A 6 52.69 4.71 -35.28
N ASP A 7 53.25 4.49 -34.07
CA ASP A 7 53.64 5.45 -33.01
C ASP A 7 54.64 6.55 -33.46
N VAL A 8 54.86 7.57 -32.59
CA VAL A 8 56.17 7.92 -31.97
C VAL A 8 56.13 9.32 -31.27
N ARG A 9 56.64 9.38 -30.01
CA ARG A 9 57.10 10.59 -29.26
C ARG A 9 58.59 10.88 -29.57
N PRO A 10 59.12 12.08 -29.24
CA PRO A 10 60.16 12.16 -28.17
C PRO A 10 60.06 13.47 -27.33
N ALA A 11 60.25 13.47 -26.00
CA ALA A 11 61.49 13.55 -25.19
C ALA A 11 62.14 14.96 -25.09
N GLY A 12 62.46 15.40 -23.86
CA GLY A 12 63.32 16.56 -23.57
C GLY A 12 63.30 17.03 -22.11
N MET A 13 64.40 16.87 -21.38
CA MET A 13 64.62 17.05 -19.93
C MET A 13 65.28 18.41 -19.57
N THR A 14 64.90 19.02 -18.42
CA THR A 14 65.68 19.69 -17.30
C THR A 14 66.79 20.74 -17.57
N PRO A 15 67.46 21.40 -16.58
CA PRO A 15 67.14 21.85 -15.19
C PRO A 15 67.64 23.30 -14.84
N THR A 16 67.35 23.81 -13.62
CA THR A 16 68.25 24.56 -12.69
C THR A 16 67.45 24.93 -11.40
N THR A 17 67.65 24.38 -10.18
CA THR A 17 68.66 24.63 -9.10
C THR A 17 68.85 26.11 -8.74
N ASP A 18 68.97 26.63 -7.51
CA ASP A 18 68.99 26.20 -6.09
C ASP A 18 68.99 27.54 -5.28
N THR A 19 68.43 27.70 -4.07
CA THR A 19 69.13 27.68 -2.75
C THR A 19 68.14 28.24 -1.70
N LYS A 20 67.72 27.52 -0.64
CA LYS A 20 68.33 27.22 0.70
C LYS A 20 68.54 28.41 1.66
N THR A 21 67.82 28.37 2.80
CA THR A 21 68.26 28.46 4.23
C THR A 21 67.01 28.57 5.14
N SER A 22 66.59 27.56 5.92
CA SER A 22 66.97 27.17 7.31
C SER A 22 67.10 28.36 8.28
N SER A 23 66.54 28.42 9.50
CA SER A 23 66.35 27.38 10.51
C SER A 23 65.58 27.87 11.77
N ALA A 24 64.76 26.97 12.33
CA ALA A 24 64.66 26.57 13.75
C ALA A 24 64.25 27.53 14.91
N LEU A 25 63.08 27.18 15.50
CA LEU A 25 62.80 26.83 16.92
C LEU A 25 63.15 27.80 18.08
N LYS A 26 62.12 28.19 18.86
CA LYS A 26 61.93 27.74 20.27
C LYS A 26 60.57 28.11 20.88
N LYS A 27 60.13 27.23 21.78
CA LYS A 27 58.89 27.18 22.58
C LYS A 27 58.79 28.28 23.65
N SER A 28 57.56 28.70 24.00
CA SER A 28 57.15 28.89 25.41
C SER A 28 55.62 28.82 25.61
N ASN A 29 55.21 28.03 26.60
CA ASN A 29 53.84 27.87 27.13
C ASN A 29 53.29 29.14 27.80
N ARG A 30 51.98 29.40 27.66
CA ARG A 30 51.01 29.60 28.79
C ARG A 30 49.57 29.84 28.31
N TYR A 31 48.73 28.84 28.58
CA TYR A 31 47.37 28.85 29.17
C TYR A 31 46.36 30.03 28.98
N ARG A 32 45.10 29.59 28.70
CA ARG A 32 43.77 30.25 28.78
C ARG A 32 43.43 31.14 27.58
N SER A 33 42.30 31.01 26.89
CA SER A 33 40.94 30.68 27.35
C SER A 33 40.14 29.96 26.26
N ARG A 34 39.26 29.05 26.69
CA ARG A 34 38.26 28.36 25.87
C ARG A 34 37.20 29.38 25.44
N SER A 35 36.97 29.52 24.13
CA SER A 35 35.79 30.19 23.60
C SER A 35 34.58 29.30 23.83
N LEU A 36 33.78 29.67 24.83
CA LEU A 36 32.42 29.19 25.05
C LEU A 36 31.53 29.74 23.94
N SER A 37 31.20 28.92 22.94
CA SER A 37 30.03 29.17 22.10
C SER A 37 28.81 28.77 22.91
N ALA A 38 28.00 29.76 23.27
CA ALA A 38 26.76 29.61 24.01
C ALA A 38 25.83 28.63 23.28
N SER A 39 25.54 27.52 23.96
CA SER A 39 24.44 26.63 23.66
C SER A 39 23.13 27.37 23.92
N SER A 40 22.42 27.72 22.85
CA SER A 40 21.02 28.09 22.93
C SER A 40 20.22 26.84 23.30
N ASN A 41 19.73 26.80 24.54
CA ASN A 41 18.66 25.91 24.95
C ASN A 41 17.38 26.36 24.22
N ASP A 42 17.13 25.78 23.06
CA ASP A 42 15.78 25.65 22.50
C ASP A 42 15.63 24.18 22.08
N SER A 43 15.36 23.35 23.09
CA SER A 43 14.94 21.98 22.90
C SER A 43 13.54 21.98 22.28
N TYR A 44 13.46 22.15 20.97
CA TYR A 44 12.34 21.62 20.21
C TYR A 44 12.43 20.10 20.31
N SER A 45 11.67 19.56 21.26
CA SER A 45 11.38 18.14 21.36
C SER A 45 10.92 17.67 19.97
N SER A 46 11.77 16.89 19.30
CA SER A 46 11.39 16.09 18.14
C SER A 46 10.25 15.19 18.60
N ALA A 47 9.02 15.58 18.27
CA ALA A 47 7.82 14.83 18.56
C ALA A 47 7.83 13.55 17.72
N SER A 48 8.55 12.55 18.20
CA SER A 48 8.32 11.16 17.87
C SER A 48 6.95 10.81 18.45
N TYR A 49 5.89 10.98 17.64
CA TYR A 49 4.53 10.56 17.97
C TYR A 49 4.43 9.03 17.92
N THR A 50 5.12 8.35 18.84
CA THR A 50 4.61 7.07 19.37
C THR A 50 3.67 7.46 20.49
N GLY A 51 2.36 7.43 20.20
CA GLY A 51 1.32 7.68 21.19
C GLY A 51 1.61 6.87 22.45
N SER A 52 1.84 7.59 23.55
CA SER A 52 1.86 7.01 24.88
C SER A 52 0.47 6.45 25.14
N SER A 53 0.38 5.12 25.26
CA SER A 53 -0.80 4.37 25.69
C SER A 53 -1.41 5.04 26.92
N SER A 54 -2.52 5.74 26.73
CA SER A 54 -3.37 6.21 27.82
C SER A 54 -4.41 5.13 28.11
N ASP A 55 -4.79 4.96 29.39
CA ASP A 55 -5.77 3.98 29.88
C ASP A 55 -7.17 4.02 29.19
N GLU A 56 -7.41 4.99 28.31
CA GLU A 56 -8.57 5.11 27.40
C GLU A 56 -8.60 4.05 26.28
N ASP A 57 -7.48 3.38 26.01
CA ASP A 57 -7.32 2.47 24.88
C ASP A 57 -7.88 1.04 25.11
N ASP A 58 -8.21 0.68 26.35
CA ASP A 58 -8.66 -0.69 26.71
C ASP A 58 -10.18 -0.91 26.58
N VAL A 59 -10.98 0.16 26.49
CA VAL A 59 -12.44 0.04 26.35
C VAL A 59 -12.83 -0.02 24.89
N SER A 60 -13.58 -1.06 24.50
CA SER A 60 -14.05 -1.23 23.12
C SER A 60 -14.91 -0.03 22.68
N PRO A 61 -14.70 0.52 21.47
CA PRO A 61 -15.54 1.59 20.94
C PRO A 61 -17.04 1.24 20.91
N ARG A 62 -17.38 -0.06 20.85
CA ARG A 62 -18.77 -0.55 20.89
C ARG A 62 -19.50 -0.23 22.20
N GLU A 63 -18.76 -0.05 23.28
CA GLU A 63 -19.29 0.22 24.62
C GLU A 63 -19.42 1.74 24.89
N LYS A 64 -18.79 2.57 24.06
CA LYS A 64 -18.79 4.03 24.20
C LYS A 64 -19.89 4.63 23.32
N LEU A 65 -20.94 5.16 23.94
CA LEU A 65 -21.94 5.98 23.26
C LEU A 65 -21.32 7.32 22.86
N GLN A 66 -21.15 7.54 21.56
CA GLN A 66 -20.61 8.78 20.99
C GLN A 66 -21.68 9.47 20.14
N LYS A 67 -21.57 10.79 20.01
CA LYS A 67 -22.44 11.61 19.16
C LYS A 67 -21.60 12.65 18.45
N SER A 68 -21.94 12.96 17.20
CA SER A 68 -21.38 14.11 16.49
C SER A 68 -21.92 15.43 17.06
N THR A 69 -21.36 16.55 16.63
CA THR A 69 -21.88 17.89 16.98
C THR A 69 -23.33 18.10 16.51
N SER A 70 -23.74 17.43 15.43
CA SER A 70 -25.12 17.46 14.91
C SER A 70 -26.07 16.50 15.63
N GLY A 71 -25.57 15.72 16.60
CA GLY A 71 -26.35 14.71 17.33
C GLY A 71 -26.54 13.40 16.58
N PHE A 72 -25.85 13.20 15.45
CA PHE A 72 -25.84 11.93 14.71
C PHE A 72 -25.13 10.85 15.55
N THR A 73 -25.64 9.61 15.51
CA THR A 73 -25.16 8.50 16.37
C THR A 73 -25.05 7.17 15.63
N ASP A 74 -25.35 7.12 14.33
CA ASP A 74 -25.33 5.88 13.54
C ASP A 74 -23.91 5.62 13.02
N PHE A 75 -22.96 5.48 13.94
CA PHE A 75 -21.55 5.18 13.68
C PHE A 75 -20.91 4.49 14.90
N CYS A 76 -19.75 3.86 14.69
CA CYS A 76 -18.88 3.37 15.75
C CYS A 76 -17.41 3.58 15.34
N VAL A 77 -16.75 4.52 16.01
CA VAL A 77 -15.36 4.92 15.75
C VAL A 77 -14.61 5.03 17.08
N ARG A 78 -13.27 5.03 17.05
CA ARG A 78 -12.45 5.03 18.28
C ARG A 78 -12.70 6.25 19.17
N ASN A 79 -12.67 7.45 18.60
CA ASN A 79 -12.88 8.70 19.33
C ASN A 79 -13.33 9.81 18.37
N ILE A 80 -14.61 10.19 18.43
CA ILE A 80 -15.20 11.23 17.57
C ILE A 80 -14.50 12.58 17.71
N SER A 81 -13.91 12.88 18.87
CA SER A 81 -13.22 14.16 19.15
C SER A 81 -11.99 14.40 18.26
N GLN A 82 -11.48 13.38 17.58
CA GLN A 82 -10.36 13.48 16.65
C GLN A 82 -10.77 14.03 15.26
N HIS A 83 -12.06 14.31 15.05
CA HIS A 83 -12.61 14.72 13.74
C HIS A 83 -11.89 15.93 13.10
N ALA A 84 -11.51 16.95 13.89
CA ALA A 84 -10.83 18.14 13.36
C ALA A 84 -9.40 17.87 12.89
N PHE A 85 -8.74 16.85 13.45
CA PHE A 85 -7.46 16.38 12.94
C PHE A 85 -7.67 15.57 11.66
N GLY A 86 -8.62 14.63 11.65
CA GLY A 86 -8.94 13.86 10.45
C GLY A 86 -9.37 14.72 9.27
N ARG A 87 -10.15 15.78 9.48
CA ARG A 87 -10.54 16.71 8.41
C ARG A 87 -9.32 17.34 7.72
N ARG A 88 -8.29 17.72 8.48
CA ARG A 88 -7.06 18.27 7.92
C ARG A 88 -6.28 17.23 7.11
N GLU A 89 -6.27 15.98 7.55
CA GLU A 89 -5.67 14.87 6.77
C GLU A 89 -6.43 14.66 5.45
N ILE A 90 -7.77 14.73 5.46
CA ILE A 90 -8.60 14.63 4.26
C ILE A 90 -8.30 15.79 3.30
N GLU A 91 -8.20 17.03 3.79
CA GLU A 91 -7.88 18.21 2.98
C GLU A 91 -6.52 18.10 2.28
N ILE A 92 -5.52 17.50 2.95
CA ILE A 92 -4.21 17.20 2.33
C ILE A 92 -4.38 16.14 1.24
N ALA A 93 -5.14 15.08 1.51
CA ALA A 93 -5.40 14.05 0.51
C ALA A 93 -6.13 14.59 -0.72
N GLU A 94 -7.10 15.50 -0.57
CA GLU A 94 -7.82 16.13 -1.70
C GLU A 94 -6.86 16.84 -2.67
N GLN A 95 -5.85 17.53 -2.16
CA GLN A 95 -4.86 18.24 -2.99
C GLN A 95 -4.01 17.27 -3.82
N GLU A 96 -3.70 16.10 -3.27
CA GLU A 96 -2.90 15.06 -3.92
C GLU A 96 -3.75 13.99 -4.63
N MET A 97 -5.06 14.21 -4.76
CA MET A 97 -6.00 13.31 -5.46
C MET A 97 -6.70 13.99 -6.66
N PRO A 98 -5.94 14.53 -7.63
CA PRO A 98 -6.46 15.40 -8.68
C PRO A 98 -7.50 14.73 -9.57
N GLY A 99 -7.36 13.44 -9.88
CA GLY A 99 -8.26 12.79 -10.84
C GLY A 99 -9.66 12.56 -10.28
N ILE A 100 -9.78 12.07 -9.05
CA ILE A 100 -11.10 11.94 -8.41
C ILE A 100 -11.72 13.31 -8.09
N MET A 101 -10.93 14.34 -7.79
CA MET A 101 -11.44 15.71 -7.61
C MET A 101 -11.95 16.31 -8.92
N ALA A 102 -11.26 16.05 -10.03
CA ALA A 102 -11.75 16.41 -11.36
C ALA A 102 -13.04 15.65 -11.71
N LEU A 103 -13.15 14.36 -11.38
CA LEU A 103 -14.38 13.59 -11.55
C LEU A 103 -15.54 14.17 -10.73
N ARG A 104 -15.32 14.44 -9.43
CA ARG A 104 -16.29 15.05 -8.51
C ARG A 104 -16.83 16.35 -9.10
N LYS A 105 -15.94 17.24 -9.58
CA LYS A 105 -16.32 18.52 -10.18
C LYS A 105 -17.12 18.35 -11.48
N ARG A 106 -16.73 17.41 -12.35
CA ARG A 106 -17.36 17.23 -13.67
C ARG A 106 -18.73 16.56 -13.60
N ALA A 107 -18.94 15.65 -12.65
CA ALA A 107 -20.15 14.84 -12.55
C ALA A 107 -21.04 15.20 -11.34
N GLY A 108 -20.63 16.17 -10.52
CA GLY A 108 -21.35 16.57 -9.31
C GLY A 108 -22.77 17.07 -9.57
N ASP A 109 -22.96 17.89 -10.62
CA ASP A 109 -24.27 18.48 -10.94
C ASP A 109 -25.28 17.42 -11.45
N ASP A 110 -24.79 16.42 -12.20
CA ASP A 110 -25.63 15.36 -12.77
C ASP A 110 -26.11 14.35 -11.72
N LYS A 111 -25.44 14.29 -10.56
CA LYS A 111 -25.68 13.33 -9.47
C LYS A 111 -25.90 11.89 -10.02
N PRO A 112 -24.93 11.30 -10.75
CA PRO A 112 -25.11 10.03 -11.46
C PRO A 112 -25.34 8.82 -10.54
N LEU A 113 -25.08 8.97 -9.24
CA LEU A 113 -25.33 7.95 -8.21
C LEU A 113 -26.55 8.29 -7.35
N LYS A 114 -27.43 9.20 -7.79
CA LYS A 114 -28.66 9.53 -7.09
C LYS A 114 -29.44 8.26 -6.76
N SER A 115 -29.70 8.05 -5.47
CA SER A 115 -30.39 6.87 -4.92
C SER A 115 -29.60 5.56 -4.95
N ALA A 116 -28.32 5.58 -5.32
CA ALA A 116 -27.42 4.48 -5.01
C ALA A 116 -27.26 4.38 -3.48
N LYS A 117 -27.28 3.16 -2.96
CA LYS A 117 -27.12 2.81 -1.56
C LYS A 117 -25.95 1.83 -1.48
N ILE A 118 -24.77 2.38 -1.21
CA ILE A 118 -23.48 1.69 -1.34
C ILE A 118 -23.04 1.23 0.05
N VAL A 119 -22.81 -0.08 0.19
CA VAL A 119 -21.97 -0.59 1.29
C VAL A 119 -20.53 -0.61 0.80
N GLY A 120 -19.66 0.09 1.52
CA GLY A 120 -18.22 0.07 1.29
C GLY A 120 -17.50 -0.77 2.35
N CYS A 121 -16.57 -1.61 1.90
CA CYS A 121 -15.67 -2.37 2.75
C CYS A 121 -14.25 -2.27 2.18
N THR A 122 -13.51 -1.26 2.63
CA THR A 122 -12.17 -0.91 2.12
C THR A 122 -11.28 -0.44 3.27
N HIS A 123 -10.00 -0.16 3.02
CA HIS A 123 -9.18 0.54 4.01
C HIS A 123 -9.78 1.91 4.34
N ILE A 124 -9.75 2.33 5.62
CA ILE A 124 -10.23 3.65 6.06
C ILE A 124 -9.04 4.57 6.29
N ASN A 125 -8.70 5.38 5.30
CA ASN A 125 -7.66 6.40 5.36
C ASN A 125 -8.17 7.70 4.72
N ALA A 126 -7.37 8.77 4.80
CA ALA A 126 -7.72 10.08 4.24
C ALA A 126 -8.12 9.99 2.76
N GLN A 127 -7.48 9.13 1.97
CA GLN A 127 -7.77 8.96 0.55
C GLN A 127 -9.13 8.27 0.32
N THR A 128 -9.48 7.25 1.10
CA THR A 128 -10.81 6.63 1.07
C THR A 128 -11.88 7.63 1.49
N ALA A 129 -11.61 8.52 2.45
CA ALA A 129 -12.55 9.57 2.80
C ALA A 129 -12.85 10.50 1.61
N VAL A 130 -11.85 10.85 0.80
CA VAL A 130 -12.04 11.60 -0.45
C VAL A 130 -12.92 10.84 -1.44
N LEU A 131 -12.77 9.52 -1.56
CA LEU A 131 -13.67 8.66 -2.33
C LEU A 131 -15.10 8.69 -1.79
N ILE A 132 -15.28 8.45 -0.50
CA ILE A 132 -16.58 8.43 0.19
C ILE A 132 -17.32 9.74 -0.07
N GLU A 133 -16.68 10.88 0.20
CA GLU A 133 -17.27 12.20 0.00
C GLU A 133 -17.56 12.47 -1.48
N THR A 134 -16.75 11.94 -2.40
CA THR A 134 -17.05 12.01 -3.83
C THR A 134 -18.29 11.21 -4.19
N LEU A 135 -18.46 9.98 -3.70
CA LEU A 135 -19.65 9.17 -4.00
C LEU A 135 -20.92 9.84 -3.48
N ILE A 136 -20.85 10.46 -2.30
CA ILE A 136 -21.96 11.23 -1.71
C ILE A 136 -22.24 12.48 -2.55
N GLU A 137 -21.20 13.22 -2.96
CA GLU A 137 -21.35 14.38 -3.86
C GLU A 137 -21.93 13.96 -5.21
N LEU A 138 -21.70 12.73 -5.67
CA LEU A 138 -22.32 12.18 -6.87
C LEU A 138 -23.76 11.66 -6.62
N GLY A 139 -24.30 11.79 -5.42
CA GLY A 139 -25.70 11.52 -5.07
C GLY A 139 -25.95 10.19 -4.34
N ALA A 140 -24.91 9.44 -3.99
CA ALA A 140 -25.06 8.18 -3.27
C ALA A 140 -25.36 8.38 -1.78
N GLN A 141 -26.02 7.38 -1.20
CA GLN A 141 -26.01 7.14 0.24
C GLN A 141 -25.01 6.03 0.53
N VAL A 142 -24.21 6.17 1.58
CA VAL A 142 -23.12 5.23 1.88
C VAL A 142 -23.21 4.73 3.32
N ARG A 143 -22.66 3.53 3.55
CA ARG A 143 -22.34 2.98 4.88
C ARG A 143 -21.02 2.23 4.74
N TRP A 144 -20.10 2.39 5.68
CA TRP A 144 -18.72 1.96 5.45
C TRP A 144 -18.06 1.26 6.64
N SER A 145 -17.36 0.16 6.36
CA SER A 145 -16.51 -0.58 7.29
C SER A 145 -15.10 -0.74 6.75
N ALA A 146 -14.15 -1.05 7.64
CA ALA A 146 -12.79 -1.39 7.23
C ALA A 146 -12.74 -2.79 6.59
N CYS A 147 -11.86 -2.99 5.60
CA CYS A 147 -11.50 -4.33 5.09
C CYS A 147 -10.31 -4.96 5.85
N ASN A 148 -9.69 -4.22 6.77
CA ASN A 148 -8.56 -4.70 7.56
C ASN A 148 -8.52 -4.04 8.95
N ILE A 149 -8.43 -4.89 9.98
CA ILE A 149 -8.46 -4.52 11.40
C ILE A 149 -7.38 -3.54 11.86
N TYR A 150 -6.29 -3.34 11.11
CA TYR A 150 -5.19 -2.43 11.47
C TYR A 150 -5.09 -1.20 10.58
N SER A 151 -5.88 -1.13 9.51
CA SER A 151 -5.71 -0.12 8.46
C SER A 151 -6.42 1.21 8.73
N THR A 152 -7.38 1.22 9.66
CA THR A 152 -8.17 2.42 9.95
C THR A 152 -7.31 3.53 10.56
N GLN A 153 -7.37 4.71 9.95
CA GLN A 153 -6.97 5.99 10.54
C GLN A 153 -8.14 6.51 11.37
N ASN A 154 -8.01 6.41 12.69
CA ASN A 154 -9.11 6.68 13.63
C ASN A 154 -9.65 8.11 13.52
N GLU A 155 -8.75 9.07 13.34
CA GLU A 155 -9.05 10.47 13.12
C GLU A 155 -9.86 10.70 11.85
N VAL A 156 -9.57 9.97 10.77
CA VAL A 156 -10.31 10.07 9.51
C VAL A 156 -11.70 9.46 9.64
N ALA A 157 -11.79 8.28 10.29
CA ALA A 157 -13.09 7.68 10.60
C ALA A 157 -13.96 8.64 11.45
N ALA A 158 -13.35 9.33 12.42
CA ALA A 158 -14.02 10.36 13.21
C ALA A 158 -14.48 11.56 12.36
N ALA A 159 -13.67 12.03 11.40
CA ALA A 159 -14.04 13.13 10.52
C ALA A 159 -15.24 12.80 9.62
N LEU A 160 -15.30 11.57 9.09
CA LEU A 160 -16.43 11.08 8.30
C LEU A 160 -17.69 10.88 9.16
N ALA A 161 -17.56 10.33 10.36
CA ALA A 161 -18.66 10.19 11.31
C ALA A 161 -19.23 11.55 11.75
N GLU A 162 -18.37 12.53 12.00
CA GLU A 162 -18.77 13.90 12.34
C GLU A 162 -19.55 14.56 11.19
N ALA A 163 -19.16 14.30 9.94
CA ALA A 163 -19.87 14.75 8.74
C ALA A 163 -21.24 14.07 8.54
N GLY A 164 -21.64 13.14 9.42
CA GLY A 164 -22.92 12.46 9.39
C GLY A 164 -22.93 11.18 8.56
N TYR A 165 -21.77 10.60 8.27
CA TYR A 165 -21.67 9.37 7.48
C TYR A 165 -21.62 8.13 8.40
N PRO A 166 -22.38 7.05 8.09
CA PRO A 166 -22.35 5.84 8.90
C PRO A 166 -21.03 5.06 8.76
N MET A 167 -20.10 5.33 9.68
CA MET A 167 -18.78 4.72 9.73
C MET A 167 -18.69 3.70 10.87
N PHE A 168 -18.31 2.47 10.58
CA PHE A 168 -18.11 1.40 11.56
C PHE A 168 -16.71 0.85 11.38
N ALA A 169 -15.73 1.52 12.00
CA ALA A 169 -14.33 1.15 11.85
C ALA A 169 -13.45 1.79 12.93
N TRP A 170 -12.45 1.06 13.42
CA TRP A 170 -11.35 1.60 14.21
C TRP A 170 -10.08 0.77 14.04
N ARG A 171 -8.94 1.36 14.41
CA ARG A 171 -7.67 0.65 14.40
C ARG A 171 -7.61 -0.33 15.58
N GLY A 172 -7.22 -1.57 15.30
CA GLY A 172 -7.09 -2.62 16.32
C GLY A 172 -8.40 -3.35 16.61
N GLU A 173 -9.27 -3.49 15.63
CA GLU A 173 -10.46 -4.36 15.72
C GLU A 173 -10.07 -5.80 16.07
N THR A 174 -10.89 -6.47 16.89
CA THR A 174 -10.85 -7.94 16.98
C THR A 174 -11.50 -8.56 15.74
N GLU A 175 -11.31 -9.87 15.52
CA GLU A 175 -12.02 -10.55 14.43
C GLU A 175 -13.55 -10.49 14.58
N GLU A 176 -14.07 -10.52 15.82
CA GLU A 176 -15.50 -10.36 16.06
C GLU A 176 -15.98 -8.95 15.68
N ASP A 177 -15.23 -7.93 16.08
CA ASP A 177 -15.55 -6.54 15.79
C ASP A 177 -15.56 -6.26 14.28
N PHE A 178 -14.58 -6.82 13.56
CA PHE A 178 -14.49 -6.72 12.10
C PHE A 178 -15.78 -7.17 11.41
N TRP A 179 -16.24 -8.39 11.72
CA TRP A 179 -17.48 -8.92 11.14
C TRP A 179 -18.72 -8.15 11.61
N TRP A 180 -18.72 -7.67 12.85
CA TRP A 180 -19.79 -6.83 13.38
C TRP A 180 -19.88 -5.49 12.63
N CYS A 181 -18.76 -4.85 12.32
CA CYS A 181 -18.70 -3.60 11.56
C CYS A 181 -19.31 -3.75 10.16
N ILE A 182 -18.92 -4.80 9.43
CA ILE A 182 -19.52 -5.11 8.10
C ILE A 182 -21.02 -5.35 8.24
N ASP A 183 -21.44 -6.11 9.26
CA ASP A 183 -22.86 -6.39 9.52
C ASP A 183 -23.68 -5.12 9.75
N LYS A 184 -23.14 -4.15 10.51
CA LYS A 184 -23.78 -2.85 10.76
C LYS A 184 -23.89 -1.97 9.52
N CYS A 185 -22.98 -2.13 8.57
CA CYS A 185 -23.07 -1.45 7.28
C CYS A 185 -24.17 -2.06 6.40
N VAL A 186 -24.30 -3.39 6.41
CA VAL A 186 -25.29 -4.11 5.58
C VAL A 186 -26.70 -4.05 6.15
N ASN A 187 -26.86 -4.29 7.45
CA ASN A 187 -28.14 -4.49 8.11
C ASN A 187 -28.53 -3.27 8.96
N ALA A 188 -28.96 -2.21 8.26
CA ALA A 188 -29.40 -0.97 8.88
C ALA A 188 -30.93 -0.79 8.79
N GLU A 189 -31.51 -0.17 9.80
CA GLU A 189 -32.96 0.07 9.85
C GLU A 189 -33.37 1.04 8.74
N ASN A 190 -34.43 0.71 7.99
CA ASN A 190 -34.95 1.50 6.87
C ASN A 190 -33.93 1.78 5.74
N TRP A 191 -32.84 1.02 5.68
CA TRP A 191 -31.82 1.17 4.66
C TRP A 191 -31.41 -0.21 4.11
N GLN A 192 -31.48 -0.36 2.79
CA GLN A 192 -31.08 -1.59 2.12
C GLN A 192 -30.08 -1.24 1.02
N PRO A 193 -28.88 -1.85 1.02
CA PRO A 193 -27.91 -1.62 -0.02
C PRO A 193 -28.42 -2.09 -1.38
N ASN A 194 -28.01 -1.38 -2.43
CA ASN A 194 -28.21 -1.80 -3.81
C ASN A 194 -26.88 -1.87 -4.59
N MET A 195 -25.76 -1.49 -3.99
CA MET A 195 -24.42 -1.57 -4.56
C MET A 195 -23.42 -2.00 -3.49
N ILE A 196 -22.36 -2.70 -3.88
CA ILE A 196 -21.24 -3.07 -3.02
C ILE A 196 -19.95 -2.51 -3.63
N LEU A 197 -19.12 -1.86 -2.82
CA LEU A 197 -17.71 -1.58 -3.12
C LEU A 197 -16.86 -2.35 -2.10
N ASP A 198 -16.03 -3.27 -2.58
CA ASP A 198 -15.34 -4.25 -1.75
C ASP A 198 -13.85 -4.31 -2.10
N ASP A 199 -13.03 -4.55 -1.09
CA ASP A 199 -11.59 -4.78 -1.18
C ASP A 199 -11.25 -6.02 -0.35
N GLY A 200 -11.27 -7.18 -0.99
CA GLY A 200 -11.01 -8.50 -0.39
C GLY A 200 -12.20 -9.46 -0.49
N GLY A 201 -13.38 -8.96 -0.81
CA GLY A 201 -14.60 -9.75 -1.02
C GLY A 201 -15.34 -10.14 0.26
N ASP A 202 -15.03 -9.54 1.40
CA ASP A 202 -15.58 -9.94 2.71
C ASP A 202 -17.00 -9.39 2.93
N ALA A 203 -17.31 -8.17 2.47
CA ALA A 203 -18.68 -7.67 2.49
C ALA A 203 -19.58 -8.47 1.54
N THR A 204 -19.08 -8.76 0.34
CA THR A 204 -19.72 -9.66 -0.63
C THR A 204 -19.98 -11.03 -0.03
N HIS A 205 -18.98 -11.62 0.65
CA HIS A 205 -19.10 -12.91 1.31
C HIS A 205 -20.17 -12.91 2.41
N LEU A 206 -20.13 -11.90 3.29
CA LEU A 206 -21.08 -11.75 4.39
C LEU A 206 -22.50 -11.63 3.85
N MET A 207 -22.73 -10.75 2.88
CA MET A 207 -24.05 -10.55 2.28
C MET A 207 -24.57 -11.82 1.60
N LEU A 208 -23.74 -12.49 0.81
CA LEU A 208 -24.11 -13.72 0.12
C LEU A 208 -24.51 -14.84 1.11
N LYS A 209 -23.78 -14.97 2.23
CA LYS A 209 -24.04 -16.02 3.22
C LYS A 209 -25.17 -15.69 4.19
N LYS A 210 -25.16 -14.50 4.79
CA LYS A 210 -26.06 -14.12 5.89
C LYS A 210 -27.34 -13.45 5.38
N TYR A 211 -27.29 -12.76 4.24
CA TYR A 211 -28.41 -12.00 3.68
C TYR A 211 -28.72 -12.35 2.21
N PRO A 212 -28.93 -13.64 1.86
CA PRO A 212 -29.04 -14.08 0.47
C PRO A 212 -30.22 -13.44 -0.29
N ALA A 213 -31.31 -13.09 0.40
CA ALA A 213 -32.44 -12.39 -0.21
C ALA A 213 -32.09 -10.95 -0.60
N MET A 214 -31.39 -10.23 0.27
CA MET A 214 -30.89 -8.88 0.01
C MET A 214 -29.80 -8.89 -1.07
N PHE A 215 -28.90 -9.88 -1.04
CA PHE A 215 -27.84 -10.02 -2.02
C PHE A 215 -28.38 -10.13 -3.46
N LYS A 216 -29.51 -10.81 -3.67
CA LYS A 216 -30.17 -10.90 -4.99
C LYS A 216 -30.71 -9.55 -5.51
N MET A 217 -30.88 -8.56 -4.64
CA MET A 217 -31.35 -7.23 -4.99
C MET A 217 -30.21 -6.24 -5.29
N ILE A 218 -28.96 -6.64 -5.06
CA ILE A 218 -27.79 -5.83 -5.40
C ILE A 218 -27.71 -5.67 -6.93
N LYS A 219 -27.59 -4.42 -7.38
CA LYS A 219 -27.43 -4.06 -8.78
C LYS A 219 -26.02 -4.34 -9.29
N GLY A 220 -25.01 -4.27 -8.44
CA GLY A 220 -23.65 -4.58 -8.83
C GLY A 220 -22.62 -4.52 -7.69
N ILE A 221 -21.51 -5.21 -7.91
CA ILE A 221 -20.35 -5.27 -7.03
C ILE A 221 -19.15 -4.65 -7.76
N VAL A 222 -18.40 -3.78 -7.10
CA VAL A 222 -17.10 -3.30 -7.58
C VAL A 222 -16.04 -3.86 -6.65
N GLU A 223 -15.07 -4.60 -7.17
CA GLU A 223 -14.04 -5.29 -6.38
C GLU A 223 -12.63 -4.84 -6.77
N GLU A 224 -11.87 -4.40 -5.76
CA GLU A 224 -10.54 -3.81 -5.90
C GLU A 224 -9.39 -4.81 -5.90
N SER A 225 -9.53 -5.92 -5.19
CA SER A 225 -8.40 -6.79 -4.85
C SER A 225 -8.29 -8.02 -5.76
N VAL A 226 -7.06 -8.50 -5.96
CA VAL A 226 -6.79 -9.78 -6.64
C VAL A 226 -7.58 -10.93 -6.00
N THR A 227 -7.61 -10.98 -4.66
CA THR A 227 -8.24 -12.08 -3.91
C THR A 227 -9.76 -12.04 -3.99
N GLY A 228 -10.36 -10.87 -3.86
CA GLY A 228 -11.80 -10.70 -4.01
C GLY A 228 -12.25 -11.00 -5.45
N VAL A 229 -11.50 -10.53 -6.45
CA VAL A 229 -11.77 -10.87 -7.86
C VAL A 229 -11.70 -12.38 -8.09
N HIS A 230 -10.68 -13.05 -7.54
CA HIS A 230 -10.56 -14.50 -7.66
C HIS A 230 -11.74 -15.24 -7.01
N ARG A 231 -12.21 -14.77 -5.84
CA ARG A 231 -13.43 -15.30 -5.18
C ARG A 231 -14.67 -15.08 -6.06
N LEU A 232 -14.81 -13.91 -6.70
CA LEU A 232 -15.91 -13.63 -7.63
C LEU A 232 -15.88 -14.56 -8.86
N TYR A 233 -14.71 -14.81 -9.45
CA TYR A 233 -14.59 -15.78 -10.55
C TYR A 233 -14.94 -17.20 -10.12
N GLN A 234 -14.58 -17.62 -8.90
CA GLN A 234 -15.01 -18.90 -8.36
C GLN A 234 -16.54 -18.98 -8.21
N LEU A 235 -17.17 -17.91 -7.72
CA LEU A 235 -18.63 -17.82 -7.61
C LEU A 235 -19.31 -17.84 -8.98
N SER A 236 -18.78 -17.13 -9.97
CA SER A 236 -19.28 -17.13 -11.35
C SER A 236 -19.17 -18.52 -11.98
N LYS A 237 -17.99 -19.15 -11.93
CA LYS A 237 -17.77 -20.52 -12.45
C LYS A 237 -18.66 -21.56 -11.78
N ALA A 238 -18.95 -21.38 -10.49
CA ALA A 238 -19.86 -22.24 -9.73
C ALA A 238 -21.35 -21.88 -9.90
N GLN A 239 -21.69 -20.87 -10.71
CA GLN A 239 -23.06 -20.33 -10.90
C GLN A 239 -23.73 -19.90 -9.58
N LYS A 240 -22.92 -19.45 -8.61
CA LYS A 240 -23.36 -18.93 -7.31
C LYS A 240 -23.37 -17.41 -7.24
N LEU A 241 -22.67 -16.74 -8.16
CA LEU A 241 -22.76 -15.29 -8.30
C LEU A 241 -24.11 -14.95 -8.96
N THR A 242 -24.99 -14.26 -8.23
CA THR A 242 -26.34 -13.91 -8.74
C THR A 242 -26.44 -12.47 -9.26
N VAL A 243 -25.42 -11.64 -9.06
CA VAL A 243 -25.39 -10.23 -9.41
C VAL A 243 -24.13 -9.90 -10.22
N PRO A 244 -24.13 -8.88 -11.09
CA PRO A 244 -22.93 -8.52 -11.85
C PRO A 244 -21.84 -8.00 -10.91
N ALA A 245 -20.59 -8.33 -11.23
CA ALA A 245 -19.43 -7.75 -10.58
C ALA A 245 -18.50 -7.11 -11.59
N MET A 246 -17.82 -6.02 -11.19
CA MET A 246 -16.80 -5.35 -11.98
C MET A 246 -15.46 -5.49 -11.27
N ASN A 247 -14.55 -6.15 -11.98
CA ASN A 247 -13.16 -6.30 -11.59
C ASN A 247 -12.44 -4.99 -11.95
N VAL A 248 -12.19 -4.15 -10.95
CA VAL A 248 -11.40 -2.93 -11.15
C VAL A 248 -9.92 -3.16 -10.90
N ASN A 249 -9.55 -4.25 -10.21
CA ASN A 249 -8.15 -4.67 -10.03
C ASN A 249 -7.40 -4.74 -11.37
N ASP A 250 -8.04 -5.37 -12.37
CA ASP A 250 -7.45 -5.62 -13.68
C ASP A 250 -7.68 -4.46 -14.68
N SER A 251 -8.13 -3.30 -14.20
CA SER A 251 -8.06 -2.06 -15.00
C SER A 251 -6.59 -1.75 -15.26
N VAL A 252 -6.28 -1.31 -16.49
CA VAL A 252 -4.90 -1.06 -16.93
C VAL A 252 -4.28 0.03 -16.06
N THR A 253 -5.00 1.11 -15.81
CA THR A 253 -4.51 2.20 -14.94
C THR A 253 -4.27 1.71 -13.52
N LYS A 254 -5.23 1.04 -12.89
CA LYS A 254 -5.09 0.48 -11.53
C LYS A 254 -3.89 -0.45 -11.43
N THR A 255 -3.80 -1.45 -12.30
CA THR A 255 -2.69 -2.43 -12.29
C THR A 255 -1.33 -1.75 -12.43
N LYS A 256 -1.18 -0.75 -13.30
CA LYS A 256 0.12 -0.08 -13.50
C LYS A 256 0.48 0.87 -12.36
N PHE A 257 -0.48 1.61 -11.81
CA PHE A 257 -0.17 2.59 -10.77
C PHE A 257 -0.08 1.96 -9.38
N ASP A 258 -1.03 1.10 -9.03
CA ASP A 258 -1.06 0.46 -7.72
C ASP A 258 -0.01 -0.65 -7.60
N ASN A 259 -0.01 -1.60 -8.55
CA ASN A 259 0.84 -2.78 -8.41
C ASN A 259 2.30 -2.48 -8.82
N LEU A 260 2.54 -1.64 -9.83
CA LEU A 260 3.91 -1.37 -10.30
C LEU A 260 4.49 -0.10 -9.65
N TYR A 261 3.90 1.07 -9.88
CA TYR A 261 4.51 2.34 -9.47
C TYR A 261 4.50 2.56 -7.96
N SER A 262 3.39 2.27 -7.29
CA SER A 262 3.30 2.39 -5.83
C SER A 262 4.25 1.42 -5.13
N CYS A 263 4.27 0.14 -5.54
CA CYS A 263 5.18 -0.85 -4.97
C CYS A 263 6.66 -0.50 -5.18
N ARG A 264 7.00 0.18 -6.29
CA ARG A 264 8.35 0.71 -6.56
C ARG A 264 8.78 1.76 -5.53
N GLU A 265 7.87 2.59 -5.03
CA GLU A 265 8.17 3.57 -3.98
C GLU A 265 8.09 2.95 -2.59
N SER A 266 7.01 2.23 -2.31
CA SER A 266 6.69 1.75 -0.97
C SER A 266 7.67 0.71 -0.45
N ILE A 267 8.27 -0.13 -1.30
CA ILE A 267 9.28 -1.11 -0.85
C ILE A 267 10.50 -0.40 -0.21
N ILE A 268 10.91 0.73 -0.78
CA ILE A 268 12.03 1.52 -0.28
C ILE A 268 11.66 2.10 1.07
N ASP A 269 10.50 2.75 1.14
CA ASP A 269 10.01 3.40 2.35
C ASP A 269 9.80 2.39 3.49
N SER A 270 9.13 1.26 3.22
CA SER A 270 8.94 0.16 4.17
C SER A 270 10.27 -0.35 4.74
N LEU A 271 11.23 -0.70 3.87
CA LEU A 271 12.52 -1.20 4.33
C LEU A 271 13.28 -0.13 5.11
N LYS A 272 13.23 1.13 4.66
CA LYS A 272 13.92 2.24 5.32
C LYS A 272 13.35 2.49 6.72
N ARG A 273 12.03 2.68 6.85
CA ARG A 273 11.37 2.95 8.14
C ARG A 273 11.51 1.80 9.13
N SER A 274 11.44 0.57 8.65
CA SER A 274 11.51 -0.60 9.53
C SER A 274 12.94 -0.92 9.99
N THR A 275 13.95 -0.70 9.15
CA THR A 275 15.29 -1.27 9.39
C THR A 275 16.45 -0.27 9.34
N ASP A 276 16.21 0.96 8.87
CA ASP A 276 17.25 1.97 8.64
C ASP A 276 18.39 1.49 7.71
N VAL A 277 18.17 0.39 6.96
CA VAL A 277 19.22 -0.31 6.20
C VAL A 277 19.78 0.52 5.04
N MET A 278 21.09 0.43 4.81
CA MET A 278 21.71 0.91 3.57
C MET A 278 21.50 -0.10 2.43
N PHE A 279 20.98 0.37 1.30
CA PHE A 279 20.64 -0.46 0.13
C PHE A 279 21.85 -0.84 -0.73
N GLY A 280 22.73 0.13 -1.05
CA GLY A 280 23.87 -0.10 -1.94
C GLY A 280 24.71 -1.32 -1.56
N GLY A 281 24.89 -2.25 -2.51
CA GLY A 281 25.65 -3.49 -2.34
C GLY A 281 24.91 -4.64 -1.66
N LYS A 282 23.68 -4.44 -1.16
CA LYS A 282 22.87 -5.53 -0.58
C LYS A 282 22.47 -6.53 -1.66
N GLN A 283 22.55 -7.81 -1.31
CA GLN A 283 22.02 -8.91 -2.12
C GLN A 283 20.56 -9.14 -1.75
N VAL A 284 19.66 -8.98 -2.70
CA VAL A 284 18.22 -9.12 -2.50
C VAL A 284 17.70 -10.24 -3.38
N VAL A 285 16.83 -11.10 -2.85
CA VAL A 285 16.02 -12.00 -3.67
C VAL A 285 14.55 -11.57 -3.64
N LEU A 286 13.98 -11.40 -4.83
CA LEU A 286 12.57 -11.10 -5.08
C LEU A 286 11.89 -12.37 -5.59
N CYS A 287 10.91 -12.86 -4.83
CA CYS A 287 10.11 -14.01 -5.24
C CYS A 287 8.87 -13.53 -5.98
N GLY A 288 8.79 -13.77 -7.29
CA GLY A 288 7.73 -13.27 -8.18
C GLY A 288 8.17 -12.05 -8.98
N TYR A 289 7.82 -12.03 -10.27
CA TYR A 289 8.14 -11.00 -11.25
C TYR A 289 6.91 -10.54 -12.06
N GLY A 290 5.73 -10.58 -11.42
CA GLY A 290 4.56 -9.80 -11.83
C GLY A 290 4.79 -8.29 -11.68
N GLU A 291 3.74 -7.46 -11.77
CA GLU A 291 3.87 -6.00 -11.69
C GLU A 291 4.49 -5.51 -10.35
N VAL A 292 4.06 -6.09 -9.22
CA VAL A 292 4.66 -5.84 -7.89
C VAL A 292 6.14 -6.19 -7.87
N GLY A 293 6.48 -7.40 -8.32
CA GLY A 293 7.87 -7.86 -8.40
C GLY A 293 8.73 -6.97 -9.28
N LYS A 294 8.23 -6.57 -10.46
CA LYS A 294 8.90 -5.63 -11.38
C LYS A 294 9.17 -4.29 -10.70
N GLY A 295 8.18 -3.70 -10.04
CA GLY A 295 8.31 -2.43 -9.32
C GLY A 295 9.38 -2.50 -8.24
N CYS A 296 9.32 -3.54 -7.41
CA CYS A 296 10.30 -3.77 -6.34
C CYS A 296 11.72 -4.00 -6.89
N CYS A 297 11.87 -4.79 -7.95
CA CYS A 297 13.16 -5.05 -8.59
C CYS A 297 13.78 -3.77 -9.16
N GLN A 298 12.99 -2.96 -9.88
CA GLN A 298 13.44 -1.68 -10.43
C GLN A 298 13.90 -0.71 -9.33
N ALA A 299 13.11 -0.58 -8.26
CA ALA A 299 13.40 0.27 -7.12
C ALA A 299 14.74 -0.08 -6.47
N LEU A 300 14.91 -1.35 -6.11
CA LEU A 300 16.08 -1.81 -5.36
C LEU A 300 17.33 -1.81 -6.24
N LYS A 301 17.21 -2.17 -7.52
CA LYS A 301 18.31 -2.04 -8.50
C LYS A 301 18.74 -0.58 -8.66
N GLY A 302 17.79 0.35 -8.72
CA GLY A 302 18.06 1.79 -8.81
C GLY A 302 18.84 2.34 -7.60
N LEU A 303 18.70 1.72 -6.43
CA LEU A 303 19.45 2.07 -5.22
C LEU A 303 20.78 1.30 -5.06
N GLY A 304 21.18 0.54 -6.08
CA GLY A 304 22.46 -0.19 -6.11
C GLY A 304 22.44 -1.56 -5.42
N CYS A 305 21.28 -2.16 -5.19
CA CYS A 305 21.19 -3.56 -4.75
C CYS A 305 21.54 -4.52 -5.89
N VAL A 306 22.10 -5.68 -5.54
CA VAL A 306 22.22 -6.85 -6.43
C VAL A 306 20.95 -7.68 -6.29
N VAL A 307 20.09 -7.64 -7.29
CA VAL A 307 18.75 -8.25 -7.24
C VAL A 307 18.72 -9.59 -8.00
N TYR A 308 18.28 -10.63 -7.30
CA TYR A 308 17.93 -11.95 -7.83
C TYR A 308 16.42 -12.08 -7.93
N VAL A 309 15.94 -12.82 -8.92
CA VAL A 309 14.51 -13.07 -9.13
C VAL A 309 14.25 -14.57 -9.09
N THR A 310 13.14 -14.99 -8.47
CA THR A 310 12.62 -16.35 -8.63
C THR A 310 11.25 -16.29 -9.32
N GLU A 311 11.04 -17.11 -10.34
CA GLU A 311 9.77 -17.16 -11.07
C GLU A 311 9.37 -18.59 -11.44
N ILE A 312 8.06 -18.82 -11.48
CA ILE A 312 7.46 -20.06 -11.96
C ILE A 312 6.91 -19.90 -13.38
N ASP A 313 6.52 -18.68 -13.78
CA ASP A 313 6.04 -18.40 -15.12
C ASP A 313 7.24 -18.11 -16.04
N PRO A 314 7.47 -18.90 -17.11
CA PRO A 314 8.59 -18.71 -18.02
C PRO A 314 8.52 -17.38 -18.80
N ILE A 315 7.33 -16.80 -19.01
CA ILE A 315 7.18 -15.49 -19.67
C ILE A 315 7.74 -14.40 -18.74
N CYS A 316 7.30 -14.39 -17.48
CA CYS A 316 7.79 -13.44 -16.47
C CYS A 316 9.28 -13.65 -16.18
N GLY A 317 9.74 -14.90 -16.11
CA GLY A 317 11.16 -15.23 -15.96
C GLY A 317 12.00 -14.72 -17.13
N LEU A 318 11.52 -14.87 -18.37
CA LEU A 318 12.22 -14.32 -19.54
C LEU A 318 12.26 -12.79 -19.51
N GLN A 319 11.18 -12.12 -19.10
CA GLN A 319 11.17 -10.66 -18.89
C GLN A 319 12.22 -10.22 -17.87
N ALA A 320 12.31 -10.90 -16.72
CA ALA A 320 13.32 -10.59 -15.70
C ALA A 320 14.75 -10.70 -16.25
N CYS A 321 15.03 -11.74 -17.05
CA CYS A 321 16.32 -11.88 -17.74
C CYS A 321 16.59 -10.71 -18.69
N MET A 322 15.59 -10.30 -19.49
CA MET A 322 15.73 -9.17 -20.43
C MET A 322 15.89 -7.82 -19.73
N ASP A 323 15.31 -7.65 -18.54
CA ASP A 323 15.50 -6.47 -17.69
C ASP A 323 16.85 -6.49 -16.93
N GLY A 324 17.66 -7.53 -17.15
CA GLY A 324 19.01 -7.68 -16.62
C GLY A 324 19.07 -8.17 -15.18
N PHE A 325 18.11 -9.00 -14.76
CA PHE A 325 18.13 -9.71 -13.48
C PHE A 325 18.55 -11.18 -13.67
N ARG A 326 19.23 -11.74 -12.66
CA ARG A 326 19.49 -13.19 -12.63
C ARG A 326 18.27 -13.92 -12.09
N VAL A 327 17.67 -14.79 -12.91
CA VAL A 327 16.59 -15.69 -12.49
C VAL A 327 17.20 -16.97 -11.92
N VAL A 328 16.86 -17.29 -10.67
CA VAL A 328 17.44 -18.39 -9.89
C VAL A 328 16.35 -19.12 -9.09
N LYS A 329 16.64 -20.32 -8.58
CA LYS A 329 15.82 -20.93 -7.52
C LYS A 329 16.23 -20.34 -6.16
N LEU A 330 15.26 -20.17 -5.26
CA LEU A 330 15.49 -19.59 -3.93
C LEU A 330 16.63 -20.29 -3.16
N ASN A 331 16.65 -21.62 -3.21
CA ASN A 331 17.67 -22.45 -2.56
C ASN A 331 19.12 -22.17 -3.00
N GLU A 332 19.33 -21.58 -4.18
CA GLU A 332 20.67 -21.26 -4.69
C GLU A 332 21.29 -20.04 -3.99
N VAL A 333 20.45 -19.11 -3.53
CA VAL A 333 20.90 -17.80 -3.02
C VAL A 333 20.56 -17.56 -1.54
N ILE A 334 19.64 -18.33 -0.95
CA ILE A 334 19.08 -18.09 0.39
C ILE A 334 20.11 -17.96 1.52
N ARG A 335 21.27 -18.61 1.39
CA ARG A 335 22.36 -18.55 2.39
C ARG A 335 23.12 -17.22 2.39
N ASN A 336 23.05 -16.47 1.29
CA ASN A 336 23.94 -15.33 1.04
C ASN A 336 23.20 -13.98 0.97
N VAL A 337 21.90 -13.99 0.67
CA VAL A 337 21.09 -12.76 0.55
C VAL A 337 20.96 -12.03 1.87
N ASP A 338 20.89 -10.70 1.79
CA ASP A 338 20.63 -9.79 2.91
C ASP A 338 19.14 -9.53 3.11
N ILE A 339 18.36 -9.54 2.02
CA ILE A 339 16.94 -9.18 2.03
C ILE A 339 16.18 -10.20 1.17
N VAL A 340 15.07 -10.69 1.69
CA VAL A 340 14.12 -11.56 1.00
C VAL A 340 12.77 -10.85 0.94
N VAL A 341 12.24 -10.69 -0.27
CA VAL A 341 10.94 -10.05 -0.51
C VAL A 341 10.06 -11.01 -1.30
N THR A 342 8.88 -11.35 -0.77
CA THR A 342 7.89 -12.16 -1.48
C THR A 342 6.83 -11.29 -2.15
N ALA A 343 6.49 -11.59 -3.40
CA ALA A 343 5.51 -10.85 -4.20
C ALA A 343 4.79 -11.78 -5.20
N THR A 344 4.40 -12.98 -4.75
CA THR A 344 3.90 -14.05 -5.62
C THR A 344 2.38 -14.21 -5.62
N GLY A 345 1.70 -13.75 -4.57
CA GLY A 345 0.30 -14.09 -4.29
C GLY A 345 0.09 -15.57 -3.94
N ASN A 346 1.15 -16.33 -3.63
CA ASN A 346 1.12 -17.76 -3.35
C ASN A 346 1.64 -18.07 -1.94
N LYS A 347 1.27 -19.23 -1.39
CA LYS A 347 1.64 -19.64 -0.03
C LYS A 347 2.93 -20.45 0.01
N ASN A 348 3.60 -20.45 1.17
CA ASN A 348 4.78 -21.27 1.46
C ASN A 348 5.94 -21.06 0.47
N VAL A 349 6.14 -19.83 0.01
CA VAL A 349 7.27 -19.43 -0.84
C VAL A 349 8.55 -19.46 -0.02
N VAL A 350 8.50 -18.90 1.20
CA VAL A 350 9.60 -18.93 2.17
C VAL A 350 9.18 -19.82 3.35
N THR A 351 9.77 -21.02 3.44
CA THR A 351 9.47 -22.04 4.44
C THR A 351 10.44 -21.98 5.63
N ARG A 352 10.16 -22.74 6.70
CA ARG A 352 11.09 -22.94 7.83
C ARG A 352 12.49 -23.32 7.36
N GLU A 353 12.60 -24.27 6.42
CA GLU A 353 13.88 -24.74 5.89
C GLU A 353 14.68 -23.65 5.18
N HIS A 354 14.01 -22.70 4.52
CA HIS A 354 14.66 -21.54 3.92
C HIS A 354 15.20 -20.62 5.02
N MET A 355 14.39 -20.32 6.04
CA MET A 355 14.75 -19.44 7.15
C MET A 355 15.85 -20.02 8.06
N ASP A 356 15.90 -21.34 8.21
CA ASP A 356 16.98 -22.05 8.89
C ASP A 356 18.33 -21.82 8.20
N LYS A 357 18.35 -21.68 6.87
CA LYS A 357 19.56 -21.50 6.05
C LYS A 357 19.97 -20.04 5.84
N MET A 358 19.12 -19.07 6.18
CA MET A 358 19.44 -17.64 6.02
C MET A 358 20.65 -17.25 6.87
N LYS A 359 21.41 -16.25 6.42
CA LYS A 359 22.48 -15.67 7.22
C LYS A 359 21.93 -14.82 8.37
N ASN A 360 22.75 -14.64 9.39
CA ASN A 360 22.44 -13.75 10.51
C ASN A 360 22.14 -12.31 10.04
N GLY A 361 21.04 -11.73 10.52
CA GLY A 361 20.59 -10.39 10.18
C GLY A 361 19.82 -10.28 8.85
N CYS A 362 19.47 -11.39 8.21
CA CYS A 362 18.65 -11.36 6.99
C CYS A 362 17.28 -10.70 7.27
N VAL A 363 16.89 -9.73 6.44
CA VAL A 363 15.58 -9.09 6.48
C VAL A 363 14.61 -9.89 5.62
N VAL A 364 13.41 -10.16 6.13
CA VAL A 364 12.37 -10.92 5.44
C VAL A 364 11.06 -10.14 5.49
N CYS A 365 10.47 -9.87 4.32
CA CYS A 365 9.19 -9.18 4.24
C CYS A 365 8.32 -9.65 3.06
N ASN A 366 7.03 -9.34 3.13
CA ASN A 366 6.05 -9.68 2.12
C ASN A 366 5.47 -8.40 1.49
N MET A 367 5.57 -8.31 0.17
CA MET A 367 4.92 -7.29 -0.68
C MET A 367 3.73 -7.86 -1.46
N GLY A 368 3.48 -9.16 -1.38
CA GLY A 368 2.40 -9.84 -2.08
C GLY A 368 1.11 -9.85 -1.28
N HIS A 369 0.52 -11.03 -1.09
CA HIS A 369 -0.82 -11.14 -0.48
C HIS A 369 -0.82 -11.84 0.89
N SER A 370 -1.77 -11.47 1.75
CA SER A 370 -2.02 -12.09 3.06
C SER A 370 -0.75 -12.12 3.94
N ASN A 371 -0.60 -13.15 4.76
CA ASN A 371 0.57 -13.42 5.60
C ASN A 371 1.10 -14.86 5.42
N THR A 372 0.84 -15.46 4.25
CA THR A 372 1.10 -16.89 4.01
C THR A 372 2.18 -17.17 2.98
N GLU A 373 2.70 -16.15 2.29
CA GLU A 373 3.86 -16.32 1.41
C GLU A 373 5.10 -16.75 2.20
N ILE A 374 5.23 -16.21 3.41
CA ILE A 374 6.21 -16.60 4.42
C ILE A 374 5.49 -17.50 5.43
N ASP A 375 6.06 -18.68 5.71
CA ASP A 375 5.52 -19.60 6.71
C ASP A 375 5.86 -19.12 8.14
N VAL A 376 5.23 -18.02 8.57
CA VAL A 376 5.47 -17.41 9.89
C VAL A 376 5.03 -18.34 11.02
N ASN A 377 3.99 -19.16 10.81
CA ASN A 377 3.53 -20.11 11.81
C ASN A 377 4.59 -21.16 12.15
N SER A 378 5.40 -21.57 11.19
CA SER A 378 6.53 -22.48 11.43
C SER A 378 7.63 -21.91 12.34
N LEU A 379 7.62 -20.60 12.62
CA LEU A 379 8.54 -19.93 13.54
C LEU A 379 7.97 -19.83 14.97
N ARG A 380 6.71 -20.24 15.21
CA ARG A 380 6.08 -20.24 16.53
C ARG A 380 6.40 -21.53 17.28
N THR A 381 7.68 -21.79 17.49
CA THR A 381 8.20 -23.00 18.14
C THR A 381 8.97 -22.66 19.42
N PRO A 382 8.98 -23.52 20.46
CA PRO A 382 9.60 -23.19 21.76
C PRO A 382 11.11 -22.96 21.73
N ASP A 383 11.80 -23.45 20.69
CA ASP A 383 13.24 -23.28 20.47
C ASP A 383 13.61 -21.89 19.93
N LEU A 384 12.64 -21.14 19.39
CA LEU A 384 12.88 -19.82 18.81
C LEU A 384 12.44 -18.72 19.77
N THR A 385 13.32 -17.76 20.00
CA THR A 385 13.00 -16.57 20.80
C THR A 385 12.54 -15.44 19.89
N TRP A 386 11.42 -14.81 20.23
CA TRP A 386 10.88 -13.65 19.54
C TRP A 386 11.11 -12.40 20.39
N GLU A 387 11.75 -11.39 19.79
CA GLU A 387 11.95 -10.08 20.41
C GLU A 387 11.32 -9.01 19.53
N LYS A 388 10.26 -8.36 20.03
CA LYS A 388 9.68 -7.20 19.36
C LYS A 388 10.61 -6.01 19.52
N VAL A 389 11.21 -5.56 18.41
CA VAL A 389 12.22 -4.49 18.42
C VAL A 389 11.55 -3.12 18.34
N ARG A 390 10.53 -3.00 17.50
CA ARG A 390 9.68 -1.81 17.33
C ARG A 390 8.35 -2.22 16.70
N SER A 391 7.49 -1.26 16.40
CA SER A 391 6.24 -1.54 15.68
C SER A 391 6.54 -2.24 14.34
N GLN A 392 5.88 -3.39 14.10
CA GLN A 392 6.02 -4.20 12.88
C GLN A 392 7.42 -4.74 12.60
N VAL A 393 8.31 -4.83 13.60
CA VAL A 393 9.66 -5.37 13.42
C VAL A 393 10.00 -6.31 14.57
N ASP A 394 10.21 -7.58 14.22
CA ASP A 394 10.51 -8.64 15.16
C ASP A 394 11.85 -9.29 14.82
N HIS A 395 12.67 -9.52 15.84
CA HIS A 395 13.78 -10.47 15.73
C HIS A 395 13.28 -11.86 16.07
N VAL A 396 13.59 -12.83 15.20
CA VAL A 396 13.42 -14.26 15.50
C VAL A 396 14.81 -14.87 15.63
N ILE A 397 15.10 -15.44 16.80
CA ILE A 397 16.44 -15.83 17.23
C ILE A 397 16.50 -17.34 17.45
N TRP A 398 17.48 -17.99 16.80
CA TRP A 398 17.76 -19.42 16.90
C TRP A 398 18.64 -19.74 18.11
N PRO A 399 18.68 -21.00 18.58
CA PRO A 399 19.51 -21.43 19.71
C PRO A 399 21.01 -21.14 19.56
N ASP A 400 21.51 -21.08 18.33
CA ASP A 400 22.91 -20.77 18.01
C ASP A 400 23.22 -19.26 17.98
N GLY A 401 22.23 -18.41 18.24
CA GLY A 401 22.34 -16.96 18.25
C GLY A 401 22.11 -16.29 16.89
N LYS A 402 21.91 -17.06 15.80
CA LYS A 402 21.48 -16.50 14.51
C LYS A 402 20.12 -15.81 14.68
N ARG A 403 19.99 -14.60 14.14
CA ARG A 403 18.71 -13.88 14.06
C ARG A 403 18.29 -13.58 12.64
N ILE A 404 16.98 -13.55 12.38
CA ILE A 404 16.39 -12.88 11.21
C ILE A 404 15.57 -11.69 11.67
N ILE A 405 15.37 -10.72 10.78
CA ILE A 405 14.53 -9.54 10.99
C ILE A 405 13.26 -9.73 10.18
N LEU A 406 12.16 -10.08 10.84
CA LEU A 406 10.85 -10.28 10.21
C LEU A 406 10.05 -8.97 10.27
N LEU A 407 9.56 -8.53 9.12
CA LEU A 407 8.74 -7.32 9.02
C LEU A 407 7.25 -7.67 8.99
N ALA A 408 6.45 -6.89 9.72
CA ALA A 408 4.99 -6.93 9.78
C ALA A 408 4.40 -8.34 10.02
N GLU A 409 5.12 -9.21 10.74
CA GLU A 409 4.76 -10.62 10.93
C GLU A 409 4.36 -11.34 9.62
N GLY A 410 5.02 -10.99 8.50
CA GLY A 410 4.75 -11.56 7.18
C GLY A 410 3.53 -10.99 6.44
N ARG A 411 2.79 -10.04 7.02
CA ARG A 411 1.74 -9.27 6.35
C ARG A 411 2.35 -8.29 5.33
N LEU A 412 1.48 -7.63 4.55
CA LEU A 412 1.87 -6.63 3.56
C LEU A 412 2.69 -5.50 4.21
N VAL A 413 3.97 -5.41 3.83
CA VAL A 413 4.93 -4.50 4.47
C VAL A 413 4.71 -3.04 4.05
N ASN A 414 4.20 -2.78 2.86
CA ASN A 414 3.83 -1.45 2.39
C ASN A 414 2.65 -0.87 3.19
N LEU A 415 1.64 -1.69 3.46
CA LEU A 415 0.47 -1.25 4.25
C LEU A 415 0.78 -1.13 5.74
N SER A 416 1.74 -1.91 6.24
CA SER A 416 2.04 -1.97 7.68
C SER A 416 3.16 -1.01 8.10
N CYS A 417 4.11 -0.75 7.20
CA CYS A 417 5.35 -0.02 7.49
C CYS A 417 5.56 1.22 6.61
N SER A 418 4.63 1.54 5.71
CA SER A 418 4.72 2.67 4.78
C SER A 418 3.32 3.30 4.57
N SER A 419 3.20 4.18 3.60
CA SER A 419 1.96 4.83 3.16
C SER A 419 1.89 4.81 1.64
N LEU A 420 0.72 4.51 1.08
CA LEU A 420 0.50 4.59 -0.36
C LEU A 420 0.41 6.07 -0.80
N PRO A 421 1.07 6.48 -1.89
CA PRO A 421 0.93 7.83 -2.42
C PRO A 421 -0.53 8.15 -2.77
N SER A 422 -1.05 9.29 -2.29
CA SER A 422 -2.42 9.73 -2.55
C SER A 422 -2.76 9.78 -4.05
N PHE A 423 -1.79 10.15 -4.90
CA PHE A 423 -1.95 10.16 -6.35
C PHE A 423 -2.34 8.78 -6.91
N VAL A 424 -1.70 7.70 -6.43
CA VAL A 424 -2.01 6.34 -6.87
C VAL A 424 -3.40 5.93 -6.37
N VAL A 425 -3.74 6.27 -5.14
CA VAL A 425 -5.09 6.02 -4.61
C VAL A 425 -6.15 6.84 -5.37
N SER A 426 -5.82 8.02 -5.89
CA SER A 426 -6.70 8.82 -6.75
C SER A 426 -7.13 8.06 -8.00
N ILE A 427 -6.20 7.33 -8.63
CA ILE A 427 -6.47 6.49 -9.80
C ILE A 427 -7.42 5.36 -9.44
N THR A 428 -7.13 4.64 -8.35
CA THR A 428 -8.00 3.55 -7.86
C THR A 428 -9.40 4.08 -7.52
N ALA A 429 -9.49 5.18 -6.77
CA ALA A 429 -10.74 5.77 -6.34
C ALA A 429 -11.58 6.28 -7.52
N ALA A 430 -10.96 6.93 -8.52
CA ALA A 430 -11.65 7.34 -9.74
C ALA A 430 -12.16 6.12 -10.54
N THR A 431 -11.35 5.05 -10.61
CA THR A 431 -11.73 3.78 -11.25
C THR A 431 -12.93 3.14 -10.55
N GLN A 432 -12.92 3.08 -9.22
CA GLN A 432 -14.04 2.57 -8.41
C GLN A 432 -15.30 3.40 -8.58
N ALA A 433 -15.20 4.73 -8.53
CA ALA A 433 -16.33 5.64 -8.72
C ALA A 433 -16.95 5.46 -10.11
N LEU A 434 -16.14 5.36 -11.16
CA LEU A 434 -16.63 5.11 -12.52
C LEU A 434 -17.27 3.73 -12.69
N ALA A 435 -16.70 2.69 -12.08
CA ALA A 435 -17.29 1.35 -12.08
C ALA A 435 -18.66 1.33 -11.37
N LEU A 436 -18.79 2.05 -10.26
CA LEU A 436 -20.07 2.23 -9.56
C LEU A 436 -21.08 2.97 -10.44
N ILE A 437 -20.68 4.06 -11.08
CA ILE A 437 -21.52 4.82 -12.01
C ILE A 437 -21.98 3.94 -13.17
N GLU A 438 -21.07 3.17 -13.78
CA GLU A 438 -21.37 2.27 -14.90
C GLU A 438 -22.37 1.20 -14.50
N LEU A 439 -22.09 0.42 -13.44
CA LEU A 439 -23.00 -0.64 -13.00
C LEU A 439 -24.37 -0.10 -12.58
N PHE A 440 -24.41 1.04 -11.89
CA PHE A 440 -25.66 1.60 -11.38
C PHE A 440 -26.58 2.11 -12.49
N ASN A 441 -26.00 2.72 -13.53
CA ASN A 441 -26.72 3.34 -14.66
C ASN A 441 -26.82 2.45 -15.91
N ALA A 442 -26.19 1.27 -15.90
CA ALA A 442 -26.23 0.35 -17.03
C ALA A 442 -27.69 -0.02 -17.38
N PRO A 443 -28.04 -0.05 -18.69
CA PRO A 443 -29.35 -0.51 -19.10
C PRO A 443 -29.53 -1.99 -18.74
N HIS A 444 -30.77 -2.34 -18.39
CA HIS A 444 -31.11 -3.70 -17.97
C HIS A 444 -30.63 -4.74 -18.99
N GLY A 445 -29.90 -5.76 -18.52
CA GLY A 445 -29.37 -6.84 -19.35
C GLY A 445 -27.99 -6.59 -19.96
N ARG A 446 -27.41 -5.39 -19.83
CA ARG A 446 -26.01 -5.13 -20.23
C ARG A 446 -25.01 -5.96 -19.43
N TYR A 447 -25.17 -5.99 -18.11
CA TYR A 447 -24.39 -6.82 -17.20
C TYR A 447 -25.30 -7.88 -16.57
N LYS A 448 -24.92 -9.14 -16.72
CA LYS A 448 -25.59 -10.32 -16.15
C LYS A 448 -24.82 -10.80 -14.92
N SER A 449 -25.15 -11.97 -14.38
CA SER A 449 -24.49 -12.55 -13.21
C SER A 449 -23.11 -13.13 -13.54
N ASP A 450 -22.15 -12.26 -13.85
CA ASP A 450 -20.76 -12.61 -14.16
C ASP A 450 -19.80 -11.47 -13.75
N VAL A 451 -18.50 -11.69 -13.91
CA VAL A 451 -17.43 -10.74 -13.61
C VAL A 451 -16.96 -10.06 -14.89
N TYR A 452 -17.11 -8.74 -14.96
CA TYR A 452 -16.76 -7.90 -16.10
C TYR A 452 -15.54 -7.04 -15.81
N LEU A 453 -14.83 -6.65 -16.86
CA LEU A 453 -13.83 -5.59 -16.79
C LEU A 453 -14.50 -4.22 -16.92
N LEU A 454 -13.85 -3.19 -16.38
CA LEU A 454 -14.22 -1.81 -16.64
C LEU A 454 -14.12 -1.53 -18.16
N PRO A 455 -15.11 -0.86 -18.79
CA PRO A 455 -15.01 -0.49 -20.19
C PRO A 455 -13.74 0.31 -20.47
N LYS A 456 -13.00 -0.05 -21.53
CA LYS A 456 -11.70 0.57 -21.85
C LYS A 456 -11.75 2.10 -21.91
N LYS A 457 -12.82 2.68 -22.46
CA LYS A 457 -13.01 4.14 -22.51
C LYS A 457 -13.05 4.80 -21.12
N MET A 458 -13.58 4.10 -20.11
CA MET A 458 -13.58 4.60 -18.74
C MET A 458 -12.20 4.52 -18.11
N ASP A 459 -11.43 3.48 -18.41
CA ASP A 459 -10.04 3.34 -17.98
C ASP A 459 -9.14 4.43 -18.62
N GLU A 460 -9.33 4.70 -19.93
CA GLU A 460 -8.72 5.84 -20.63
C GLU A 460 -9.16 7.18 -20.01
N TYR A 461 -10.43 7.29 -19.59
CA TYR A 461 -10.93 8.48 -18.91
C TYR A 461 -10.25 8.70 -17.56
N VAL A 462 -10.04 7.64 -16.76
CA VAL A 462 -9.26 7.72 -15.51
C VAL A 462 -7.88 8.31 -15.80
N ALA A 463 -7.15 7.79 -16.79
CA ALA A 463 -5.85 8.34 -17.15
C ALA A 463 -5.94 9.83 -17.53
N SER A 464 -6.92 10.20 -18.37
CA SER A 464 -7.11 11.58 -18.83
C SER A 464 -7.36 12.58 -17.69
N LEU A 465 -8.01 12.13 -16.61
CA LEU A 465 -8.29 12.97 -15.43
C LEU A 465 -7.02 13.33 -14.64
N HIS A 466 -5.96 12.53 -14.76
CA HIS A 466 -4.72 12.70 -13.99
C HIS A 466 -3.59 13.36 -14.80
N LEU A 467 -3.67 13.35 -16.14
CA LEU A 467 -2.65 13.97 -17.00
C LEU A 467 -2.36 15.46 -16.70
N PRO A 468 -3.33 16.31 -16.32
CA PRO A 468 -3.06 17.70 -15.99
C PRO A 468 -2.06 17.89 -14.84
N THR A 469 -1.92 16.92 -13.94
CA THR A 469 -0.95 16.97 -12.83
C THR A 469 0.50 16.97 -13.30
N PHE A 470 0.75 16.47 -14.50
CA PHE A 470 2.09 16.39 -15.09
C PHE A 470 2.31 17.39 -16.22
N ASP A 471 1.42 18.39 -16.36
CA ASP A 471 1.39 19.31 -17.51
C ASP A 471 1.43 18.55 -18.86
N ALA A 472 0.79 17.38 -18.90
CA ALA A 472 0.80 16.53 -20.08
C ALA A 472 -0.23 17.01 -21.12
N HIS A 473 0.24 17.25 -22.34
CA HIS A 473 -0.60 17.68 -23.47
C HIS A 473 -0.82 16.52 -24.44
N LEU A 474 -1.98 15.87 -24.33
CA LEU A 474 -2.31 14.72 -25.16
C LEU A 474 -2.60 15.14 -26.60
N THR A 475 -2.04 14.42 -27.57
CA THR A 475 -2.32 14.63 -28.99
C THR A 475 -3.67 14.03 -29.36
N GLU A 476 -4.51 14.80 -30.06
CA GLU A 476 -5.75 14.30 -30.65
C GLU A 476 -5.48 13.81 -32.08
N LEU A 477 -6.06 12.67 -32.44
CA LEU A 477 -6.01 12.19 -33.82
C LEU A 477 -6.85 13.09 -34.71
N THR A 478 -6.43 13.22 -35.97
CA THR A 478 -7.28 13.76 -37.04
C THR A 478 -8.45 12.83 -37.33
N ASP A 479 -9.43 13.33 -38.09
CA ASP A 479 -10.54 12.49 -38.57
C ASP A 479 -10.06 11.40 -39.54
N ASP A 480 -9.01 11.68 -40.33
CA ASP A 480 -8.28 10.72 -41.20
C ASP A 480 -7.26 9.90 -40.39
#